data_AF-A0A2W4QDX1-F1
#
_entry.id   AF-A0A2W4QDX1-F1
#
_cell.length_a   1.000
_cell.length_b   1.000
_cell.length_c   1.000
_cell.angle_alpha   90.00
_cell.angle_beta   90.00
_cell.angle_gamma   90.00
#
_symmetry.space_group_name_H-M   'P 1'
#
loop_
_entity.id
_entity.type
_entity.pdbx_description
1 polymer ?
#
loop_
_entity_poly.entity_id
_entity_poly.type
_entity_poly.pdbx_seq_one_letter_code
_entity_poly.pdbx_strand_id
1 'polypeptide(L)'
;MVYRYPFLHEGIVRELISTVGHKARDAAVYWRNGLWLYERKTEACAVVEAREMPTAGAGAGEIELLVYGDHSDRLAAILHQAIALLDPPPPAIDDSAATSSSSFPLSVNLTAELLTFSSQAPTPRGARPAVFISYAWGDGTQTGRQRTAMVDGLCTRLEAEGFAVQKDDRVMRNGESIRAFMKNFGTADHVVAVISDKYLRSPYCMTELHSVWQNCGSDPESFRHRVHPIFLDDAQVETLHLRLKRARYWRDQHVEVEQATQDLGLAVGETTIREGRLMAEFALHVADMLAWLNDILMPHGFENIQTDNFCSVVELLRTNAHCPPIGQE
;
A
#
# COMPACT_ATOMS: atom_id res chain seq x y z
N MET A 1 -14.60 14.60 4.39
CA MET A 1 -15.55 15.28 3.48
C MET A 1 -15.99 14.28 2.41
N VAL A 2 -17.26 14.31 1.99
CA VAL A 2 -17.80 13.42 0.95
C VAL A 2 -18.48 14.27 -0.11
N TYR A 3 -18.14 14.06 -1.38
CA TYR A 3 -18.70 14.76 -2.53
C TYR A 3 -19.48 13.75 -3.36
N ARG A 4 -20.81 13.94 -3.49
CA ARG A 4 -21.67 12.98 -4.19
C ARG A 4 -21.91 13.43 -5.61
N TYR A 5 -21.75 12.51 -6.56
CA TYR A 5 -21.97 12.74 -7.98
C TYR A 5 -23.15 11.88 -8.45
N PRO A 6 -24.18 12.48 -9.07
CA PRO A 6 -25.23 11.74 -9.77
C PRO A 6 -24.68 10.84 -10.87
N PHE A 7 -23.55 11.24 -11.45
CA PHE A 7 -22.80 10.47 -12.43
C PHE A 7 -21.29 10.70 -12.25
N LEU A 8 -20.58 9.74 -11.64
CA LEU A 8 -19.14 9.78 -11.41
C LEU A 8 -18.42 8.96 -12.48
N HIS A 9 -18.14 9.58 -13.63
CA HIS A 9 -17.41 8.90 -14.70
C HIS A 9 -15.90 8.83 -14.40
N GLU A 10 -15.23 7.81 -14.94
CA GLU A 10 -13.79 7.55 -14.78
C GLU A 10 -12.91 8.76 -15.14
N GLY A 11 -13.36 9.58 -16.09
CA GLY A 11 -12.68 10.83 -16.49
C GLY A 11 -12.48 11.81 -15.33
N ILE A 12 -13.48 11.97 -14.47
CA ILE A 12 -13.44 12.85 -13.29
C ILE A 12 -12.46 12.29 -12.25
N VAL A 13 -12.46 10.97 -12.06
CA VAL A 13 -11.56 10.27 -11.14
C VAL A 13 -10.11 10.38 -11.61
N ARG A 14 -9.85 10.20 -12.92
CA ARG A 14 -8.53 10.37 -13.52
C ARG A 14 -8.06 11.83 -13.45
N GLU A 15 -8.94 12.79 -13.69
CA GLU A 15 -8.62 14.21 -13.54
C GLU A 15 -8.23 14.55 -12.11
N LEU A 16 -8.97 14.04 -11.12
CA LEU A 16 -8.65 14.19 -9.70
C LEU A 16 -7.28 13.62 -9.35
N ILE A 17 -7.05 12.36 -9.72
CA ILE A 17 -5.79 11.68 -9.45
C ILE A 17 -4.63 12.39 -10.16
N SER A 18 -4.84 12.85 -11.40
CA SER A 18 -3.84 13.61 -12.15
C SER A 18 -3.57 14.97 -11.52
N THR A 19 -4.60 15.71 -11.11
CA THR A 19 -4.46 17.07 -10.56
C THR A 19 -3.74 17.06 -9.23
N VAL A 20 -4.14 16.15 -8.34
CA VAL A 20 -3.52 15.99 -7.01
C VAL A 20 -2.16 15.28 -7.13
N GLY A 21 -2.06 14.27 -8.00
CA GLY A 21 -0.87 13.47 -8.23
C GLY A 21 0.23 14.16 -9.03
N HIS A 22 -0.08 15.10 -9.93
CA HIS A 22 0.92 15.79 -10.75
C HIS A 22 1.97 16.51 -9.89
N LYS A 23 1.56 17.05 -8.74
CA LYS A 23 2.47 17.68 -7.78
C LYS A 23 3.17 16.67 -6.87
N ALA A 24 2.50 15.57 -6.50
CA ALA A 24 3.05 14.55 -5.61
C ALA A 24 4.02 13.58 -6.31
N ARG A 25 3.84 13.33 -7.61
CA ARG A 25 4.63 12.36 -8.40
C ARG A 25 4.77 11.05 -7.62
N ASP A 26 6.00 10.52 -7.51
CA ASP A 26 6.32 9.26 -6.83
C ASP A 26 6.17 9.33 -5.30
N ALA A 27 5.90 10.51 -4.74
CA ALA A 27 5.70 10.71 -3.31
C ALA A 27 4.27 10.37 -2.85
N ALA A 28 3.33 10.15 -3.78
CA ALA A 28 1.99 9.68 -3.44
C ALA A 28 1.82 8.21 -3.85
N VAL A 29 0.93 7.53 -3.12
CA VAL A 29 0.56 6.15 -3.39
C VAL A 29 -0.76 6.15 -4.14
N TYR A 30 -0.79 5.58 -5.35
CA TYR A 30 -1.95 5.64 -6.24
C TYR A 30 -2.66 4.29 -6.37
N TRP A 31 -3.97 4.31 -6.57
CA TRP A 31 -4.78 3.17 -6.99
C TRP A 31 -5.92 3.62 -7.91
N ARG A 32 -6.68 2.65 -8.44
CA ARG A 32 -7.69 2.87 -9.51
C ARG A 32 -8.59 4.08 -9.26
N ASN A 33 -9.08 4.22 -8.04
CA ASN A 33 -10.03 5.27 -7.70
C ASN A 33 -9.50 6.25 -6.66
N GLY A 34 -8.19 6.28 -6.37
CA GLY A 34 -7.75 7.13 -5.29
C GLY A 34 -6.25 7.24 -5.14
N LEU A 35 -5.88 8.05 -4.16
CA LEU A 35 -4.50 8.30 -3.81
C LEU A 35 -4.38 8.55 -2.32
N TRP A 36 -3.21 8.23 -1.80
CA TRP A 36 -2.74 8.66 -0.49
C TRP A 36 -1.52 9.54 -0.68
N LEU A 37 -1.43 10.59 0.11
CA LEU A 37 -0.27 11.47 0.12
C LEU A 37 0.04 11.93 1.55
N TYR A 38 1.31 12.25 1.76
CA TYR A 38 1.77 12.95 2.95
C TYR A 38 2.42 14.26 2.54
N GLU A 39 2.07 15.35 3.23
CA GLU A 39 2.56 16.70 2.96
C GLU A 39 3.42 17.18 4.14
N ARG A 40 4.69 17.48 3.85
CA ARG A 40 5.74 17.73 4.86
C ARG A 40 5.54 19.02 5.64
N LYS A 41 4.90 20.06 5.08
CA LYS A 41 4.77 21.36 5.74
C LYS A 41 3.62 21.40 6.74
N THR A 42 2.57 20.65 6.45
CA THR A 42 1.38 20.48 7.28
C THR A 42 1.49 19.29 8.21
N GLU A 43 2.48 18.41 7.97
CA GLU A 43 2.64 17.14 8.67
C GLU A 43 1.34 16.32 8.64
N ALA A 44 0.60 16.45 7.54
CA ALA A 44 -0.73 15.89 7.38
C ALA A 44 -0.76 14.86 6.26
N CYS A 45 -1.55 13.82 6.46
CA CYS A 45 -1.84 12.81 5.47
C CYS A 45 -3.21 13.07 4.86
N ALA A 46 -3.37 12.72 3.59
CA ALA A 46 -4.68 12.71 2.94
C ALA A 46 -4.91 11.41 2.18
N VAL A 47 -6.14 10.92 2.24
CA VAL A 47 -6.70 9.88 1.37
C VAL A 47 -7.80 10.53 0.54
N VAL A 48 -7.71 10.39 -0.77
CA VAL A 48 -8.78 10.72 -1.70
C VAL A 48 -9.23 9.45 -2.37
N GLU A 49 -10.51 9.10 -2.31
CA GLU A 49 -11.04 7.88 -2.91
C GLU A 49 -12.42 8.12 -3.55
N ALA A 50 -12.55 7.75 -4.83
CA ALA A 50 -13.80 7.68 -5.56
C ALA A 50 -14.44 6.29 -5.43
N ARG A 51 -15.75 6.26 -5.28
CA ARG A 51 -16.56 5.04 -5.10
C ARG A 51 -17.78 5.12 -5.97
N GLU A 52 -18.11 4.02 -6.64
CA GLU A 52 -19.41 3.88 -7.26
C GLU A 52 -20.46 3.58 -6.19
N MET A 53 -21.66 4.14 -6.37
CA MET A 53 -22.81 3.99 -5.49
C MET A 53 -23.99 3.43 -6.31
N PRO A 54 -23.99 2.13 -6.65
CA PRO A 54 -24.99 1.54 -7.52
C PRO A 54 -26.42 1.63 -6.95
N THR A 55 -26.53 1.69 -5.62
CA THR A 55 -27.80 1.86 -4.90
C THR A 55 -28.42 3.25 -5.05
N ALA A 56 -27.65 4.24 -5.50
CA ALA A 56 -28.08 5.63 -5.71
C ALA A 56 -28.42 5.95 -7.19
N GLY A 57 -28.17 5.02 -8.11
CA GLY A 57 -28.41 5.18 -9.55
C GLY A 57 -27.26 4.61 -10.39
N ALA A 58 -27.55 4.24 -11.65
CA ALA A 58 -26.54 3.74 -12.57
C ALA A 58 -25.49 4.84 -12.86
N GLY A 59 -24.23 4.58 -12.49
CA GLY A 59 -23.13 5.53 -12.64
C GLY A 59 -23.02 6.58 -11.53
N ALA A 60 -23.91 6.56 -10.52
CA ALA A 60 -23.76 7.42 -9.35
C ALA A 60 -22.51 7.01 -8.55
N GLY A 61 -21.88 7.98 -7.90
CA GLY A 61 -20.68 7.73 -7.09
C GLY A 61 -20.39 8.85 -6.11
N GLU A 62 -19.39 8.65 -5.27
CA GLU A 62 -18.91 9.66 -4.33
C GLU A 62 -17.39 9.73 -4.32
N ILE A 63 -16.85 10.93 -4.11
CA ILE A 63 -15.44 11.15 -3.80
C ILE A 63 -15.35 11.43 -2.31
N GLU A 64 -14.55 10.67 -1.60
CA GLU A 64 -14.31 10.84 -0.18
C GLU A 64 -12.89 11.37 0.04
N LEU A 65 -12.81 12.50 0.74
CA LEU A 65 -11.57 13.13 1.20
C LEU A 65 -11.46 12.95 2.71
N LEU A 66 -10.45 12.18 3.14
CA LEU A 66 -10.07 12.04 4.54
C LEU A 66 -8.70 12.69 4.74
N VAL A 67 -8.60 13.65 5.65
CA VAL A 67 -7.35 14.30 6.02
C VAL A 67 -7.15 14.15 7.52
N TYR A 68 -5.93 13.84 7.95
CA TYR A 68 -5.59 13.63 9.35
C TYR A 68 -4.14 14.05 9.62
N GLY A 69 -3.85 14.46 10.85
CA GLY A 69 -2.57 15.03 11.28
C GLY A 69 -2.72 16.41 11.92
N ASP A 70 -1.62 16.93 12.47
CA ASP A 70 -1.61 18.09 13.37
C ASP A 70 -2.08 19.39 12.69
N HIS A 71 -1.77 19.58 11.40
CA HIS A 71 -2.23 20.75 10.61
C HIS A 71 -3.10 20.34 9.42
N SER A 72 -3.95 19.33 9.64
CA SER A 72 -4.84 18.74 8.62
C SER A 72 -5.79 19.74 7.95
N ASP A 73 -6.22 20.80 8.63
CA ASP A 73 -7.14 21.81 8.07
C ASP A 73 -6.60 22.48 6.80
N ARG A 74 -5.28 22.74 6.74
CA ARG A 74 -4.66 23.40 5.58
C ARG A 74 -4.59 22.48 4.37
N LEU A 75 -4.18 21.23 4.57
CA LEU A 75 -4.16 20.23 3.51
C LEU A 75 -5.59 19.90 3.03
N ALA A 76 -6.56 19.85 3.95
CA ALA A 76 -7.97 19.67 3.62
C ALA A 76 -8.51 20.80 2.74
N ALA A 77 -8.19 22.06 3.05
CA ALA A 77 -8.62 23.21 2.25
C ALA A 77 -8.07 23.17 0.81
N ILE A 78 -6.80 22.79 0.65
CA ILE A 78 -6.13 22.69 -0.65
C ILE A 78 -6.75 21.58 -1.50
N LEU A 79 -6.97 20.40 -0.91
CA LEU A 79 -7.56 19.27 -1.60
C LEU A 79 -9.05 19.48 -1.89
N HIS A 80 -9.78 20.15 -1.00
CA HIS A 80 -11.15 20.57 -1.24
C HIS A 80 -11.26 21.47 -2.47
N GLN A 81 -10.38 22.47 -2.60
CA GLN A 81 -10.35 23.33 -3.80
C GLN A 81 -9.98 22.56 -5.06
N ALA A 82 -9.05 21.61 -4.98
CA ALA A 82 -8.68 20.80 -6.14
C ALA A 82 -9.89 19.96 -6.62
N ILE A 83 -10.67 19.40 -5.70
CA ILE A 83 -11.90 18.66 -6.02
C ILE A 83 -13.00 19.60 -6.54
N ALA A 84 -13.10 20.82 -6.00
CA ALA A 84 -14.09 21.81 -6.44
C ALA A 84 -13.84 22.34 -7.87
N LEU A 85 -12.62 22.20 -8.40
CA LEU A 85 -12.22 22.63 -9.74
C LEU A 85 -12.34 21.54 -10.82
N LEU A 86 -12.75 20.31 -10.46
CA LEU A 86 -12.97 19.23 -11.42
C LEU A 86 -14.08 19.58 -12.41
N ASP A 87 -14.07 18.95 -13.59
CA ASP A 87 -15.12 19.13 -14.61
C ASP A 87 -15.89 17.81 -14.86
N PRO A 88 -17.19 17.73 -14.53
CA PRO A 88 -18.00 18.74 -13.84
C PRO A 88 -17.63 18.88 -12.34
N PRO A 89 -17.86 20.07 -11.76
CA PRO A 89 -17.62 20.28 -10.33
C PRO A 89 -18.60 19.42 -9.51
N PRO A 90 -18.25 19.08 -8.26
CA PRO A 90 -19.16 18.36 -7.38
C PRO A 90 -20.45 19.19 -7.19
N PRO A 91 -21.63 18.58 -7.31
CA PRO A 91 -22.88 19.28 -7.02
C PRO A 91 -22.90 19.70 -5.54
N ALA A 92 -23.59 20.82 -5.26
CA ALA A 92 -23.55 21.49 -3.97
C ALA A 92 -23.65 20.52 -2.78
N ILE A 93 -22.74 20.68 -1.82
CA ILE A 93 -22.58 19.81 -0.65
C ILE A 93 -23.87 19.85 0.18
N ASP A 94 -24.47 18.68 0.41
CA ASP A 94 -25.56 18.53 1.36
C ASP A 94 -24.96 18.49 2.78
N ASP A 95 -24.77 19.67 3.36
CA ASP A 95 -24.09 19.94 4.65
C ASP A 95 -24.92 19.49 5.87
N SER A 96 -25.50 18.29 5.85
CA SER A 96 -26.27 17.76 7.00
C SER A 96 -25.42 17.03 8.06
N ALA A 97 -24.09 16.96 7.89
CA ALA A 97 -23.19 16.26 8.82
C ALA A 97 -22.00 17.08 9.32
N ALA A 98 -21.95 18.39 9.05
CA ALA A 98 -20.89 19.27 9.55
C ALA A 98 -21.26 19.86 10.93
N THR A 99 -21.06 19.09 12.01
CA THR A 99 -20.98 19.68 13.35
C THR A 99 -19.58 20.25 13.54
N SER A 100 -19.36 21.44 13.00
CA SER A 100 -18.36 22.47 13.37
C SER A 100 -18.01 23.27 12.11
N SER A 101 -18.72 24.38 11.96
CA SER A 101 -18.43 25.40 10.97
C SER A 101 -17.07 26.05 11.26
N SER A 102 -16.02 25.66 10.56
CA SER A 102 -14.91 26.58 10.28
C SER A 102 -15.10 27.09 8.85
N SER A 103 -15.43 28.37 8.74
CA SER A 103 -15.47 29.07 7.47
C SER A 103 -14.05 29.11 6.90
N PHE A 104 -13.75 28.22 5.95
CA PHE A 104 -12.45 28.23 5.27
C PHE A 104 -12.32 29.50 4.43
N PRO A 105 -11.22 30.27 4.55
CA PRO A 105 -11.01 31.44 3.72
C PRO A 105 -10.84 31.01 2.25
N LEU A 106 -11.78 31.49 1.41
CA LEU A 106 -11.81 31.36 -0.05
C LEU A 106 -10.68 32.20 -0.70
N SER A 107 -9.41 31.85 -0.44
CA SER A 107 -8.29 32.29 -1.27
C SER A 107 -7.06 31.43 -0.97
N VAL A 108 -6.99 30.22 -1.51
CA VAL A 108 -5.72 29.50 -1.60
C VAL A 108 -5.49 29.23 -3.08
N ASN A 109 -4.43 29.79 -3.66
CA ASN A 109 -4.09 29.54 -5.05
C ASN A 109 -3.26 28.25 -5.11
N LEU A 110 -3.86 27.15 -5.60
CA LEU A 110 -3.18 25.87 -5.85
C LEU A 110 -1.92 26.00 -6.74
N THR A 111 -1.85 27.05 -7.55
CA THR A 111 -0.72 27.35 -8.45
C THR A 111 0.47 28.00 -7.76
N ALA A 112 0.31 28.61 -6.58
CA ALA A 112 1.35 29.39 -5.92
C ALA A 112 2.03 28.67 -4.73
N GLU A 113 1.34 27.73 -4.06
CA GLU A 113 1.93 27.05 -2.91
C GLU A 113 2.70 25.77 -3.32
N LEU A 114 4.00 25.78 -3.01
CA LEU A 114 4.91 24.63 -3.13
C LEU A 114 4.54 23.60 -2.05
N LEU A 115 3.52 22.78 -2.29
CA LEU A 115 3.29 21.55 -1.53
C LEU A 115 4.53 20.68 -1.63
N THR A 116 4.99 20.15 -0.51
CA THR A 116 6.16 19.26 -0.48
C THR A 116 5.70 17.89 -0.03
N PHE A 117 5.55 16.99 -0.99
CA PHE A 117 5.09 15.64 -0.72
C PHE A 117 6.26 14.71 -0.40
N SER A 118 6.00 13.69 0.42
CA SER A 118 6.94 12.61 0.70
C SER A 118 6.20 11.28 0.64
N SER A 119 6.86 10.25 0.11
CA SER A 119 6.36 8.86 0.10
C SER A 119 6.22 8.26 1.50
N GLN A 120 6.70 8.97 2.51
CA GLN A 120 6.69 8.59 3.91
C GLN A 120 6.13 9.73 4.76
N ALA A 121 5.15 9.39 5.62
CA ALA A 121 4.82 10.21 6.78
C ALA A 121 5.87 9.92 7.88
N PRO A 122 6.42 10.94 8.56
CA PRO A 122 7.28 10.72 9.71
C PRO A 122 6.46 10.03 10.79
N THR A 123 7.03 8.99 11.39
CA THR A 123 6.47 8.37 12.58
C THR A 123 6.33 9.45 13.66
N PRO A 124 5.14 9.67 14.25
CA PRO A 124 4.96 10.68 15.28
C PRO A 124 5.98 10.47 16.40
N ARG A 125 6.66 11.52 16.86
CA ARG A 125 7.66 11.38 17.94
C ARG A 125 6.98 10.81 19.18
N GLY A 126 7.38 9.59 19.57
CA GLY A 126 6.79 8.87 20.70
C GLY A 126 5.70 7.85 20.35
N ALA A 127 5.29 7.73 19.08
CA ALA A 127 4.49 6.60 18.61
C ALA A 127 5.34 5.33 18.51
N ARG A 128 4.74 4.18 18.81
CA ARG A 128 5.39 2.87 18.62
C ARG A 128 5.64 2.66 17.13
N PRO A 129 6.82 2.17 16.71
CA PRO A 129 7.07 1.85 15.30
C PRO A 129 6.03 0.84 14.82
N ALA A 130 5.39 1.13 13.69
CA ALA A 130 4.37 0.27 13.12
C ALA A 130 5.04 -0.85 12.30
N VAL A 131 4.81 -2.09 12.71
CA VAL A 131 5.31 -3.28 12.01
C VAL A 131 4.14 -4.00 11.36
N PHE A 132 4.16 -4.09 10.03
CA PHE A 132 3.23 -4.90 9.30
C PHE A 132 3.84 -6.27 8.99
N ILE A 133 3.09 -7.36 9.18
CA ILE A 133 3.53 -8.72 8.83
C ILE A 133 2.70 -9.24 7.66
N SER A 134 3.34 -9.39 6.51
CA SER A 134 2.77 -9.99 5.30
C SER A 134 3.14 -11.47 5.21
N TYR A 135 2.15 -12.35 5.08
CA TYR A 135 2.38 -13.79 4.92
C TYR A 135 1.22 -14.48 4.20
N ALA A 136 1.48 -15.62 3.57
CA ALA A 136 0.43 -16.39 2.92
C ALA A 136 -0.37 -17.22 3.94
N TRP A 137 -1.62 -16.87 4.23
CA TRP A 137 -2.48 -17.60 5.17
C TRP A 137 -3.46 -18.56 4.45
N GLY A 138 -4.35 -19.22 5.19
CA GLY A 138 -5.43 -20.04 4.61
C GLY A 138 -4.97 -21.37 3.99
N ASP A 139 -3.87 -21.94 4.49
CA ASP A 139 -3.35 -23.24 4.09
C ASP A 139 -3.59 -24.26 5.20
N GLY A 140 -4.43 -25.26 4.95
CA GLY A 140 -4.74 -26.34 5.88
C GLY A 140 -3.68 -27.45 5.97
N THR A 141 -2.58 -27.35 5.22
CA THR A 141 -1.46 -28.29 5.33
C THR A 141 -0.72 -28.14 6.67
N GLN A 142 0.14 -29.11 6.98
CA GLN A 142 1.02 -29.02 8.16
C GLN A 142 1.95 -27.79 8.07
N THR A 143 2.55 -27.56 6.91
CA THR A 143 3.39 -26.39 6.63
C THR A 143 2.59 -25.08 6.78
N GLY A 144 1.35 -25.05 6.31
CA GLY A 144 0.44 -23.93 6.50
C GLY A 144 0.17 -23.61 7.97
N ARG A 145 -0.11 -24.63 8.78
CA ARG A 145 -0.29 -24.47 10.24
C ARG A 145 0.99 -24.02 10.94
N GLN A 146 2.14 -24.57 10.56
CA GLN A 146 3.45 -24.17 11.10
C GLN A 146 3.75 -22.71 10.80
N ARG A 147 3.46 -22.26 9.57
CA ARG A 147 3.60 -20.85 9.18
C ARG A 147 2.71 -19.92 10.00
N THR A 148 1.44 -20.25 10.17
CA THR A 148 0.54 -19.44 11.02
C THR A 148 1.03 -19.40 12.47
N ALA A 149 1.41 -20.54 13.05
CA ALA A 149 1.92 -20.58 14.43
C ALA A 149 3.21 -19.78 14.61
N MET A 150 4.12 -19.82 13.63
CA MET A 150 5.35 -19.03 13.64
C MET A 150 5.03 -17.52 13.58
N VAL A 151 4.13 -17.11 12.69
CA VAL A 151 3.69 -15.70 12.57
C VAL A 151 3.01 -15.21 13.85
N ASP A 152 2.15 -16.02 14.47
CA ASP A 152 1.50 -15.68 15.74
C ASP A 152 2.52 -15.52 16.89
N GLY A 153 3.54 -16.39 16.93
CA GLY A 153 4.66 -16.28 17.86
C GLY A 153 5.48 -15.00 17.65
N LEU A 154 5.76 -14.66 16.39
CA LEU A 154 6.46 -13.43 16.03
C LEU A 154 5.68 -12.19 16.41
N CYS A 155 4.37 -12.14 16.14
CA CYS A 155 3.48 -11.05 16.58
C CYS A 155 3.59 -10.85 18.09
N THR A 156 3.42 -11.92 18.85
CA THR A 156 3.47 -11.91 20.33
C THR A 156 4.81 -11.37 20.82
N ARG A 157 5.92 -11.80 20.22
CA ARG A 157 7.25 -11.31 20.58
C ARG A 157 7.40 -9.82 20.29
N LEU A 158 7.02 -9.36 19.10
CA LEU A 158 7.16 -7.96 18.70
C LEU A 158 6.29 -7.02 19.57
N GLU A 159 5.07 -7.43 19.91
CA GLU A 159 4.20 -6.69 20.82
C GLU A 159 4.81 -6.56 22.22
N ALA A 160 5.42 -7.64 22.74
CA ALA A 160 6.12 -7.64 24.02
C ALA A 160 7.34 -6.70 24.02
N GLU A 161 7.98 -6.51 22.86
CA GLU A 161 9.11 -5.59 22.66
C GLU A 161 8.67 -4.14 22.39
N GLY A 162 7.36 -3.86 22.39
CA GLY A 162 6.79 -2.52 22.29
C GLY A 162 6.47 -2.05 20.88
N PHE A 163 6.48 -2.92 19.87
CA PHE A 163 6.05 -2.58 18.51
C PHE A 163 4.52 -2.53 18.40
N ALA A 164 4.00 -1.69 17.50
CA ALA A 164 2.60 -1.75 17.09
C ALA A 164 2.49 -2.70 15.90
N VAL A 165 2.05 -3.93 16.16
CA VAL A 165 2.04 -5.01 15.15
C VAL A 165 0.68 -5.11 14.49
N GLN A 166 0.67 -5.24 13.17
CA GLN A 166 -0.48 -5.64 12.39
C GLN A 166 -0.10 -6.80 11.47
N LYS A 167 -0.86 -7.89 11.48
CA LYS A 167 -0.67 -9.02 10.55
C LYS A 167 -1.72 -9.02 9.45
N ASP A 168 -1.39 -9.57 8.29
CA ASP A 168 -2.37 -9.84 7.23
C ASP A 168 -3.19 -11.10 7.56
N ASP A 169 -4.18 -10.97 8.45
CA ASP A 169 -5.09 -12.05 8.84
C ASP A 169 -6.51 -11.80 8.32
N ARG A 170 -6.69 -11.77 6.99
CA ARG A 170 -7.99 -11.50 6.36
C ARG A 170 -9.08 -12.54 6.69
N VAL A 171 -9.56 -12.54 7.92
CA VAL A 171 -10.97 -12.65 8.24
C VAL A 171 -11.57 -11.33 7.77
N MET A 172 -11.90 -11.26 6.47
CA MET A 172 -12.72 -10.17 5.95
C MET A 172 -13.97 -10.04 6.83
N ARG A 173 -14.08 -8.95 7.58
CA ARG A 173 -15.40 -8.43 7.91
C ARG A 173 -15.96 -7.88 6.60
N ASN A 174 -17.11 -8.41 6.17
CA ASN A 174 -17.82 -7.93 4.99
C ASN A 174 -17.86 -6.39 5.00
N GLY A 175 -17.27 -5.74 3.99
CA GLY A 175 -17.28 -4.30 3.80
C GLY A 175 -15.94 -3.57 4.03
N GLU A 176 -14.90 -4.22 4.53
CA GLU A 176 -13.58 -3.58 4.65
C GLU A 176 -12.83 -3.66 3.31
N SER A 177 -12.74 -2.51 2.64
CA SER A 177 -12.10 -2.37 1.32
C SER A 177 -10.57 -2.31 1.42
N ILE A 178 -9.91 -2.37 0.25
CA ILE A 178 -8.49 -2.06 -0.02
C ILE A 178 -7.99 -0.79 0.70
N ARG A 179 -8.89 0.09 1.15
CA ARG A 179 -8.62 1.28 1.94
C ARG A 179 -8.07 1.01 3.35
N ALA A 180 -8.55 -0.02 4.06
CA ALA A 180 -7.99 -0.40 5.36
C ALA A 180 -6.59 -1.01 5.20
N PHE A 181 -6.41 -1.75 4.11
CA PHE A 181 -5.14 -2.32 3.68
C PHE A 181 -4.10 -1.23 3.37
N MET A 182 -4.44 -0.24 2.54
CA MET A 182 -3.51 0.82 2.14
C MET A 182 -3.23 1.86 3.24
N LYS A 183 -4.20 2.13 4.13
CA LYS A 183 -4.03 3.05 5.27
C LYS A 183 -2.90 2.59 6.22
N ASN A 184 -2.64 1.28 6.29
CA ASN A 184 -1.67 0.71 7.22
C ASN A 184 -0.45 0.09 6.53
N PHE A 185 -0.57 -0.42 5.29
CA PHE A 185 0.50 -1.13 4.58
C PHE A 185 1.46 -0.20 3.82
N GLY A 186 0.92 0.78 3.09
CA GLY A 186 1.72 1.76 2.32
C GLY A 186 2.43 2.80 3.20
N THR A 187 2.08 2.85 4.49
CA THR A 187 2.56 3.82 5.50
C THR A 187 3.32 3.17 6.64
N ALA A 188 3.32 1.84 6.78
CA ALA A 188 4.09 1.15 7.81
C ALA A 188 5.58 1.47 7.68
N ASP A 189 6.20 1.78 8.81
CA ASP A 189 7.64 2.05 8.94
C ASP A 189 8.43 0.80 8.54
N HIS A 190 7.92 -0.38 8.90
CA HIS A 190 8.54 -1.66 8.64
C HIS A 190 7.53 -2.72 8.18
N VAL A 191 7.91 -3.49 7.17
CA VAL A 191 7.16 -4.63 6.64
C VAL A 191 7.99 -5.89 6.83
N VAL A 192 7.53 -6.81 7.65
CA VAL A 192 8.10 -8.16 7.75
C VAL A 192 7.39 -9.06 6.74
N ALA A 193 8.11 -9.51 5.71
CA ALA A 193 7.55 -10.37 4.67
C ALA A 193 7.96 -11.82 4.91
N VAL A 194 7.01 -12.70 5.25
CA VAL A 194 7.25 -14.14 5.42
C VAL A 194 7.10 -14.84 4.06
N ILE A 195 8.23 -14.99 3.38
CA ILE A 195 8.32 -15.41 1.98
C ILE A 195 8.41 -16.94 1.91
N SER A 196 7.40 -17.57 1.30
CA SER A 196 7.31 -19.00 0.96
C SER A 196 6.97 -19.16 -0.52
N ASP A 197 6.96 -20.40 -1.04
CA ASP A 197 6.46 -20.67 -2.40
C ASP A 197 5.02 -20.13 -2.58
N LYS A 198 4.16 -20.38 -1.59
CA LYS A 198 2.77 -19.90 -1.58
C LYS A 198 2.70 -18.37 -1.63
N TYR A 199 3.57 -17.68 -0.90
CA TYR A 199 3.65 -16.21 -0.93
C TYR A 199 3.99 -15.72 -2.34
N LEU A 200 5.05 -16.27 -2.95
CA LEU A 200 5.55 -15.83 -4.25
C LEU A 200 4.64 -16.16 -5.43
N ARG A 201 3.63 -17.02 -5.22
CA ARG A 201 2.57 -17.35 -6.19
C ARG A 201 1.24 -16.65 -5.89
N SER A 202 1.11 -15.98 -4.75
CA SER A 202 -0.13 -15.32 -4.36
C SER A 202 -0.21 -13.92 -5.02
N PRO A 203 -1.25 -13.64 -5.84
CA PRO A 203 -1.44 -12.30 -6.41
C PRO A 203 -1.56 -11.23 -5.34
N TYR A 204 -2.18 -11.57 -4.20
CA TYR A 204 -2.29 -10.65 -3.06
C TYR A 204 -0.92 -10.30 -2.51
N CYS A 205 -0.15 -11.30 -2.01
CA CYS A 205 1.17 -11.10 -1.42
C CYS A 205 2.15 -10.37 -2.36
N MET A 206 2.10 -10.70 -3.65
CA MET A 206 2.92 -10.04 -4.67
C MET A 206 2.49 -8.61 -4.96
N THR A 207 1.18 -8.31 -4.92
CA THR A 207 0.69 -6.93 -4.99
C THR A 207 1.23 -6.10 -3.83
N GLU A 208 1.24 -6.67 -2.63
CA GLU A 208 1.74 -5.96 -1.44
C GLU A 208 3.24 -5.69 -1.59
N LEU A 209 4.03 -6.73 -1.85
CA LEU A 209 5.49 -6.59 -2.01
C LEU A 209 5.86 -5.59 -3.11
N HIS A 210 5.18 -5.67 -4.26
CA HIS A 210 5.37 -4.76 -5.38
C HIS A 210 4.97 -3.32 -5.04
N SER A 211 3.89 -3.12 -4.27
CA SER A 211 3.48 -1.78 -3.84
C SER A 211 4.53 -1.14 -2.93
N VAL A 212 5.17 -1.91 -2.04
CA VAL A 212 6.28 -1.38 -1.23
C VAL A 212 7.46 -0.99 -2.13
N TRP A 213 7.81 -1.83 -3.10
CA TRP A 213 8.88 -1.55 -4.07
C TRP A 213 8.62 -0.24 -4.84
N GLN A 214 7.41 -0.05 -5.34
CA GLN A 214 7.00 1.18 -6.03
C GLN A 214 7.06 2.40 -5.10
N ASN A 215 6.58 2.28 -3.85
CA ASN A 215 6.60 3.37 -2.88
C ASN A 215 8.01 3.77 -2.43
N CYS A 216 8.97 2.86 -2.54
CA CYS A 216 10.39 3.15 -2.35
C CYS A 216 11.04 3.77 -3.60
N GLY A 217 10.27 4.16 -4.63
CA GLY A 217 10.81 4.75 -5.85
C GLY A 217 11.64 3.78 -6.69
N SER A 218 11.46 2.46 -6.49
CA SER A 218 12.35 1.43 -7.03
C SER A 218 13.82 1.58 -6.59
N ASP A 219 14.06 2.23 -5.44
CA ASP A 219 15.36 2.35 -4.82
C ASP A 219 15.66 1.13 -3.91
N PRO A 220 16.74 0.37 -4.19
CA PRO A 220 17.08 -0.81 -3.40
C PRO A 220 17.36 -0.52 -1.92
N GLU A 221 17.95 0.62 -1.58
CA GLU A 221 18.31 0.96 -0.20
C GLU A 221 17.06 1.27 0.64
N SER A 222 16.18 2.15 0.13
CA SER A 222 14.89 2.43 0.75
C SER A 222 14.01 1.17 0.85
N PHE A 223 14.07 0.27 -0.13
CA PHE A 223 13.33 -0.99 -0.09
C PHE A 223 13.85 -1.93 1.01
N ARG A 224 15.18 -2.03 1.18
CA ARG A 224 15.82 -2.87 2.21
C ARG A 224 15.60 -2.37 3.64
N HIS A 225 15.57 -1.05 3.85
CA HIS A 225 15.25 -0.50 5.17
C HIS A 225 13.80 -0.77 5.59
N ARG A 226 12.92 -0.91 4.59
CA ARG A 226 11.49 -1.05 4.81
C ARG A 226 11.02 -2.50 4.88
N VAL A 227 11.55 -3.38 4.04
CA VAL A 227 11.14 -4.78 3.97
C VAL A 227 12.18 -5.67 4.64
N HIS A 228 11.74 -6.38 5.68
CA HIS A 228 12.51 -7.35 6.45
C HIS A 228 12.06 -8.76 6.06
N PRO A 229 12.76 -9.44 5.14
CA PRO A 229 12.34 -10.73 4.63
C PRO A 229 12.63 -11.84 5.63
N ILE A 230 11.68 -12.74 5.79
CA ILE A 230 11.81 -14.01 6.49
C ILE A 230 11.57 -15.11 5.45
N PHE A 231 12.64 -15.71 4.95
CA PHE A 231 12.55 -16.76 3.94
C PHE A 231 12.29 -18.12 4.59
N LEU A 232 11.25 -18.80 4.11
CA LEU A 232 10.97 -20.20 4.42
C LEU A 232 11.68 -21.11 3.40
N ASP A 233 11.95 -22.36 3.78
CA ASP A 233 12.75 -23.30 2.97
C ASP A 233 12.17 -23.54 1.57
N ASP A 234 10.85 -23.41 1.42
CA ASP A 234 10.15 -23.58 0.15
C ASP A 234 10.20 -22.35 -0.77
N ALA A 235 10.69 -21.20 -0.28
CA ALA A 235 10.77 -19.98 -1.08
C ALA A 235 11.65 -20.16 -2.33
N GLN A 236 12.81 -20.84 -2.18
CA GLN A 236 13.77 -21.13 -3.24
C GLN A 236 14.12 -19.86 -4.04
N VAL A 237 14.99 -19.00 -3.50
CA VAL A 237 15.34 -17.69 -4.10
C VAL A 237 16.83 -17.38 -4.11
N GLU A 238 17.65 -18.29 -3.59
CA GLU A 238 19.07 -18.09 -3.28
C GLU A 238 19.90 -17.85 -4.54
N THR A 239 19.51 -18.49 -5.65
CA THR A 239 20.23 -18.39 -6.92
C THR A 239 19.44 -17.57 -7.94
N LEU A 240 20.15 -16.96 -8.90
CA LEU A 240 19.53 -16.27 -10.04
C LEU A 240 18.55 -17.20 -10.77
N HIS A 241 18.91 -18.48 -10.97
CA HIS A 241 18.05 -19.43 -11.65
C HIS A 241 16.72 -19.63 -10.92
N LEU A 242 16.74 -19.72 -9.60
CA LEU A 242 15.53 -19.87 -8.80
C LEU A 242 14.66 -18.60 -8.83
N ARG A 243 15.27 -17.41 -8.77
CA ARG A 243 14.56 -16.12 -8.96
C ARG A 243 13.93 -15.99 -10.35
N LEU A 244 14.63 -16.43 -11.40
CA LEU A 244 14.09 -16.45 -12.75
C LEU A 244 12.93 -17.43 -12.92
N LYS A 245 12.85 -18.52 -12.13
CA LYS A 245 11.65 -19.38 -12.10
C LYS A 245 10.41 -18.61 -11.62
N ARG A 246 10.57 -17.70 -10.64
CA ARG A 246 9.48 -16.84 -10.15
C ARG A 246 9.03 -15.83 -11.20
N ALA A 247 9.98 -15.17 -11.85
CA ALA A 247 9.68 -14.25 -12.96
C ALA A 247 8.95 -14.98 -14.10
N ARG A 248 9.42 -16.18 -14.47
CA ARG A 248 8.76 -17.02 -15.48
C ARG A 248 7.33 -17.40 -15.10
N TYR A 249 7.10 -17.82 -13.85
CA TYR A 249 5.76 -18.15 -13.37
C TYR A 249 4.79 -16.98 -13.61
N TRP A 250 5.13 -15.77 -13.17
CA TRP A 250 4.27 -14.60 -13.34
C TRP A 250 4.08 -14.18 -14.80
N ARG A 251 5.13 -14.32 -15.63
CA ARG A 251 5.02 -14.11 -17.08
C ARG A 251 4.02 -15.10 -17.69
N ASP A 252 4.10 -16.37 -17.32
CA ASP A 252 3.23 -17.40 -17.89
C ASP A 252 1.77 -17.17 -17.45
N GLN A 253 1.54 -16.75 -16.19
CA GLN A 253 0.21 -16.32 -15.72
C GLN A 253 -0.31 -15.08 -16.45
N HIS A 254 0.55 -14.08 -16.70
CA HIS A 254 0.19 -12.90 -17.48
C HIS A 254 -0.24 -13.27 -18.90
N VAL A 255 0.52 -14.13 -19.58
CA VAL A 255 0.20 -14.59 -20.95
C VAL A 255 -1.13 -15.35 -20.98
N GLU A 256 -1.37 -16.23 -20.00
CA GLU A 256 -2.63 -16.98 -19.89
C GLU A 256 -3.83 -16.04 -19.69
N VAL A 257 -3.72 -15.08 -18.78
CA VAL A 257 -4.76 -14.08 -18.54
C VAL A 257 -4.95 -13.20 -19.77
N GLU A 258 -3.87 -12.72 -20.40
CA GLU A 258 -3.93 -11.87 -21.59
C GLU A 258 -4.67 -12.56 -22.74
N GLN A 259 -4.37 -13.84 -23.00
CA GLN A 259 -5.06 -14.64 -24.03
C GLN A 259 -6.57 -14.77 -23.73
N ALA A 260 -6.93 -15.16 -22.50
CA ALA A 260 -8.33 -15.24 -22.08
C ALA A 260 -9.05 -13.88 -22.19
N THR A 261 -8.33 -12.80 -21.93
CA THR A 261 -8.85 -11.43 -22.01
C THR A 261 -9.10 -11.01 -23.47
N GLN A 262 -8.18 -11.35 -24.38
CA GLN A 262 -8.32 -11.10 -25.81
C GLN A 262 -9.51 -11.86 -26.40
N ASP A 263 -9.72 -13.10 -25.99
CA ASP A 263 -10.85 -13.93 -26.44
C ASP A 263 -12.22 -13.34 -26.05
N LEU A 264 -12.30 -12.67 -24.89
CA LEU A 264 -13.52 -12.02 -24.39
C LEU A 264 -13.76 -10.62 -24.98
N GLY A 265 -12.75 -9.99 -25.61
CA GLY A 265 -12.85 -8.70 -26.28
C GLY A 265 -13.37 -7.57 -25.36
N LEU A 266 -14.40 -6.84 -25.82
CA LEU A 266 -14.98 -5.70 -25.10
C LEU A 266 -15.79 -6.09 -23.85
N ALA A 267 -15.97 -7.38 -23.57
CA ALA A 267 -16.72 -7.87 -22.40
C ALA A 267 -15.87 -7.92 -21.10
N VAL A 268 -14.61 -7.48 -21.16
CA VAL A 268 -13.70 -7.51 -20.02
C VAL A 268 -13.75 -6.18 -19.26
N GLY A 269 -13.99 -6.27 -17.95
CA GLY A 269 -13.92 -5.12 -17.06
C GLY A 269 -12.49 -4.64 -16.79
N GLU A 270 -12.34 -3.36 -16.49
CA GLU A 270 -11.05 -2.70 -16.24
C GLU A 270 -10.24 -3.34 -15.08
N THR A 271 -10.91 -3.81 -14.02
CA THR A 271 -10.25 -4.49 -12.89
C THR A 271 -9.46 -5.71 -13.36
N THR A 272 -10.04 -6.53 -14.24
CA THR A 272 -9.40 -7.74 -14.78
C THR A 272 -8.20 -7.39 -15.64
N ILE A 273 -8.31 -6.35 -16.48
CA ILE A 273 -7.19 -5.84 -17.28
C ILE A 273 -6.05 -5.38 -16.36
N ARG A 274 -6.37 -4.70 -15.25
CA ARG A 274 -5.39 -4.23 -14.27
C ARG A 274 -4.69 -5.37 -13.56
N GLU A 275 -5.43 -6.39 -13.13
CA GLU A 275 -4.85 -7.61 -12.53
C GLU A 275 -3.88 -8.29 -13.51
N GLY A 276 -4.25 -8.40 -14.78
CA GLY A 276 -3.36 -8.88 -15.84
C GLY A 276 -2.09 -8.04 -15.97
N ARG A 277 -2.18 -6.70 -15.93
CA ARG A 277 -1.01 -5.80 -15.94
C ARG A 277 -0.12 -5.99 -14.72
N LEU A 278 -0.70 -6.14 -13.53
CA LEU A 278 0.07 -6.39 -12.30
C LEU A 278 0.90 -7.68 -12.41
N MET A 279 0.38 -8.73 -13.05
CA MET A 279 1.16 -9.95 -13.29
C MET A 279 2.38 -9.71 -14.19
N ALA A 280 2.27 -8.82 -15.18
CA ALA A 280 3.41 -8.42 -16.02
C ALA A 280 4.47 -7.66 -15.19
N GLU A 281 4.02 -6.72 -14.34
CA GLU A 281 4.89 -5.99 -13.41
C GLU A 281 5.60 -6.94 -12.44
N PHE A 282 4.89 -7.94 -11.91
CA PHE A 282 5.51 -8.97 -11.05
C PHE A 282 6.59 -9.74 -11.80
N ALA A 283 6.32 -10.15 -13.04
CA ALA A 283 7.30 -10.86 -13.86
C ALA A 283 8.57 -10.04 -14.11
N LEU A 284 8.41 -8.72 -14.28
CA LEU A 284 9.52 -7.79 -14.50
C LEU A 284 10.36 -7.59 -13.23
N HIS A 285 9.72 -7.38 -12.09
CA HIS A 285 10.41 -6.90 -10.88
C HIS A 285 10.72 -7.99 -9.84
N VAL A 286 10.06 -9.15 -9.85
CA VAL A 286 10.22 -10.16 -8.79
C VAL A 286 11.65 -10.67 -8.65
N ALA A 287 12.38 -10.83 -9.75
CA ALA A 287 13.74 -11.33 -9.68
C ALA A 287 14.68 -10.34 -9.00
N ASP A 288 14.50 -9.04 -9.26
CA ASP A 288 15.28 -7.97 -8.65
C ASP A 288 14.87 -7.74 -7.20
N MET A 289 13.56 -7.64 -6.91
CA MET A 289 13.07 -7.54 -5.52
C MET A 289 13.64 -8.67 -4.66
N LEU A 290 13.61 -9.92 -5.14
CA LEU A 290 14.18 -11.06 -4.42
C LEU A 290 15.71 -11.01 -4.35
N ALA A 291 16.40 -10.48 -5.37
CA ALA A 291 17.85 -10.27 -5.31
C ALA A 291 18.22 -9.36 -4.14
N TRP A 292 17.51 -8.23 -4.04
CA TRP A 292 17.78 -7.20 -3.04
C TRP A 292 17.45 -7.67 -1.63
N LEU A 293 16.34 -8.41 -1.48
CA LEU A 293 15.91 -8.98 -0.20
C LEU A 293 16.80 -10.14 0.25
N ASN A 294 17.25 -10.99 -0.66
CA ASN A 294 18.13 -12.12 -0.32
C ASN A 294 19.54 -11.69 0.09
N ASP A 295 19.90 -10.42 -0.11
CA ASP A 295 21.16 -9.83 0.38
C ASP A 295 21.03 -9.32 1.83
N ILE A 296 19.83 -9.36 2.42
CA ILE A 296 19.62 -9.05 3.84
C ILE A 296 19.91 -10.31 4.64
N LEU A 297 20.89 -10.25 5.53
CA LEU A 297 21.22 -11.35 6.44
C LEU A 297 20.07 -11.57 7.43
N MET A 298 19.27 -12.60 7.18
CA MET A 298 18.18 -13.03 8.06
C MET A 298 18.21 -14.55 8.26
N PRO A 299 17.75 -15.07 9.42
CA PRO A 299 17.60 -16.50 9.61
C PRO A 299 16.64 -17.10 8.57
N HIS A 300 17.04 -18.21 7.95
CA HIS A 300 16.22 -18.93 6.96
C HIS A 300 15.58 -20.17 7.59
N GLY A 301 14.31 -20.42 7.26
CA GLY A 301 13.60 -21.64 7.66
C GLY A 301 13.08 -21.60 9.10
N PHE A 302 11.99 -22.32 9.35
CA PHE A 302 11.21 -22.23 10.59
C PHE A 302 12.05 -22.39 11.85
N GLU A 303 12.92 -23.40 11.88
CA GLU A 303 13.73 -23.70 13.06
C GLU A 303 14.70 -22.57 13.38
N ASN A 304 15.45 -22.07 12.40
CA ASN A 304 16.45 -21.03 12.63
C ASN A 304 15.83 -19.67 12.99
N ILE A 305 14.61 -19.40 12.52
CA ILE A 305 13.88 -18.17 12.87
C ILE A 305 13.39 -18.22 14.32
N GLN A 306 13.03 -19.40 14.82
CA GLN A 306 12.47 -19.59 16.15
C GLN A 306 13.53 -19.90 17.23
N THR A 307 14.73 -20.34 16.86
CA THR A 307 15.79 -20.80 17.79
C THR A 307 16.23 -19.73 18.78
N ASP A 308 16.22 -18.45 18.39
CA ASP A 308 16.56 -17.31 19.25
C ASP A 308 15.31 -16.57 19.78
N ASN A 309 14.13 -17.20 19.69
CA ASN A 309 12.84 -16.57 19.98
C ASN A 309 12.60 -15.29 19.15
N PHE A 310 13.04 -15.26 17.89
CA PHE A 310 12.94 -14.12 16.98
C PHE A 310 13.83 -12.91 17.34
N CYS A 311 14.89 -13.10 18.14
CA CYS A 311 15.77 -12.01 18.58
C CYS A 311 16.40 -11.25 17.41
N SER A 312 16.89 -11.98 16.40
CA SER A 312 17.47 -11.41 15.19
C SER A 312 16.51 -10.48 14.44
N VAL A 313 15.22 -10.86 14.38
CA VAL A 313 14.16 -10.03 13.75
C VAL A 313 13.93 -8.74 14.55
N VAL A 314 13.87 -8.85 15.88
CA VAL A 314 13.68 -7.71 16.79
C VAL A 314 14.85 -6.74 16.69
N GLU A 315 16.09 -7.24 16.67
CA GLU A 315 17.30 -6.42 16.55
C GLU A 315 17.39 -5.69 15.21
N LEU A 316 17.03 -6.37 14.11
CA LEU A 316 16.98 -5.75 12.79
C LEU A 316 15.97 -4.60 12.75
N LEU A 317 14.75 -4.84 13.27
CA LEU A 317 13.70 -3.81 13.34
C LEU A 317 14.12 -2.64 14.22
N ARG A 318 14.79 -2.88 15.36
CA ARG A 318 15.32 -1.81 16.20
C ARG A 318 16.39 -1.00 15.49
N THR A 319 17.34 -1.64 14.83
CA THR A 319 18.43 -0.96 14.13
C THR A 319 17.90 -0.03 13.04
N ASN A 320 16.92 -0.52 12.27
CA ASN A 320 16.29 0.27 11.21
C ASN A 320 15.30 1.32 11.74
N ALA A 321 14.69 1.13 12.91
CA ALA A 321 13.85 2.15 13.56
C ALA A 321 14.65 3.33 14.13
N HIS A 322 15.94 3.16 14.41
CA HIS A 322 16.83 4.21 14.94
C HIS A 322 17.65 4.93 13.85
N CYS A 323 17.54 4.52 12.58
CA CYS A 323 18.23 5.19 11.48
C CYS A 323 17.36 6.36 10.96
N PRO A 324 17.82 7.62 11.03
CA PRO A 324 17.09 8.72 10.41
C PRO A 324 17.01 8.50 8.89
N PRO A 325 15.93 8.94 8.22
CA PRO A 325 15.81 8.78 6.78
C PRO A 325 17.00 9.46 6.08
N ILE A 326 17.69 8.69 5.23
CA ILE A 326 18.82 9.15 4.43
C ILE A 326 18.32 10.31 3.56
N GLY A 327 18.88 11.50 3.78
CA GLY A 327 18.45 12.74 3.10
C GLY A 327 18.35 13.99 3.98
N GLN A 328 19.02 14.02 5.15
CA GLN A 328 19.26 15.27 5.87
C GLN A 328 20.78 15.53 6.00
N GLU A 329 21.38 16.01 4.91
CA GLU A 329 22.51 16.94 4.93
C GLU A 329 22.17 18.15 4.07
#